data_AF-A0A950IQZ5-F1
#
_entry.id   AF-A0A950IQZ5-F1
#
_cell.length_a   1.000
_cell.length_b   1.000
_cell.length_c   1.000
_cell.angle_alpha   90.00
_cell.angle_beta   90.00
_cell.angle_gamma   90.00
#
_symmetry.space_group_name_H-M   'P 1'
#
loop_
_entity.id
_entity.type
_entity.pdbx_description
1 polymer ?
#
loop_
_entity_poly.entity_id
_entity_poly.type
_entity_poly.pdbx_seq_one_letter_code
_entity_poly.pdbx_strand_id
1 'polypeptide(L)'
;MHKGILMVTGITGAENCAAVLSKQFGMPVEKAGNRREALAALRRREFAIVVMDESLVESREPSSDSLLKHAGLAIPLEINFAISGCGRLVREVRAALSRREREQEAVLSAAATSIESELRETVTGLLLQTQLSFTEPGISPQLSERLRLILELVVALRQKLDERGSQTHEVNKAPGPLQPHGIQRASRPQAPTPAISV
;
A
#
# COMPACT_ATOMS: atom_id res chain seq x y z
N MET A 1 9.00 8.83 -9.34
CA MET A 1 8.22 10.09 -9.29
C MET A 1 8.16 10.55 -7.84
N HIS A 2 8.89 11.59 -7.45
CA HIS A 2 8.80 12.14 -6.09
C HIS A 2 7.63 13.12 -6.02
N LYS A 3 6.45 12.65 -5.59
CA LYS A 3 5.31 13.53 -5.30
C LYS A 3 5.56 14.26 -3.97
N GLY A 4 5.15 15.51 -3.87
CA GLY A 4 5.36 16.34 -2.67
C GLY A 4 4.32 16.11 -1.57
N ILE A 5 4.49 16.80 -0.45
CA ILE A 5 3.50 16.88 0.65
C ILE A 5 2.85 18.26 0.59
N LEU A 6 1.51 18.31 0.71
CA LEU A 6 0.78 19.57 0.93
C LEU A 6 0.39 19.65 2.41
N MET A 7 0.71 20.75 3.07
CA MET A 7 0.25 21.06 4.42
C MET A 7 -0.77 22.20 4.35
N VAL A 8 -2.00 21.93 4.75
CA VAL A 8 -3.09 22.90 4.80
C VAL A 8 -3.31 23.27 6.26
N THR A 9 -2.73 24.39 6.71
CA THR A 9 -2.84 24.86 8.09
C THR A 9 -2.66 26.37 8.16
N GLY A 10 -3.50 27.02 8.97
CA GLY A 10 -3.38 28.45 9.29
C GLY A 10 -2.51 28.73 10.52
N ILE A 11 -1.95 27.70 11.15
CA ILE A 11 -1.17 27.85 12.38
C ILE A 11 0.20 28.47 12.08
N THR A 12 0.50 29.55 12.80
CA THR A 12 1.82 30.18 12.81
C THR A 12 2.90 29.20 13.28
N GLY A 13 4.02 29.12 12.57
CA GLY A 13 5.13 28.22 12.93
C GLY A 13 5.08 26.85 12.25
N ALA A 14 4.09 26.61 11.38
CA ALA A 14 4.03 25.41 10.55
C ALA A 14 5.26 25.25 9.62
N GLU A 15 6.05 26.31 9.40
CA GLU A 15 7.34 26.29 8.70
C GLU A 15 8.30 25.25 9.29
N ASN A 16 8.38 25.17 10.61
CA ASN A 16 9.29 24.26 11.27
C ASN A 16 8.89 22.80 10.99
N CYS A 17 7.60 22.49 11.12
CA CYS A 17 7.11 21.16 10.80
C CYS A 17 7.24 20.82 9.31
N ALA A 18 7.05 21.78 8.41
CA ALA A 18 7.27 21.59 6.97
C ALA A 18 8.74 21.28 6.67
N ALA A 19 9.69 22.00 7.28
CA ALA A 19 11.12 21.75 7.13
C ALA A 19 11.51 20.36 7.67
N VAL A 20 11.01 19.98 8.84
CA VAL A 20 11.23 18.66 9.44
C VAL A 20 10.70 17.55 8.52
N LEU A 21 9.47 17.69 8.01
CA LEU A 21 8.89 16.72 7.08
C LEU A 21 9.72 16.62 5.80
N SER A 22 10.11 17.75 5.21
CA SER A 22 10.89 17.75 3.98
C SER A 22 12.22 17.03 4.17
N LYS A 23 12.92 17.32 5.26
CA LYS A 23 14.19 16.66 5.62
C LYS A 23 14.01 15.17 5.88
N GLN A 24 12.96 14.78 6.61
CA GLN A 24 12.77 13.39 7.04
C GLN A 24 12.34 12.46 5.90
N PHE A 25 11.62 12.98 4.90
CA PHE A 25 11.05 12.18 3.82
C PHE A 25 11.66 12.46 2.45
N GLY A 26 12.55 13.44 2.32
CA GLY A 26 13.15 13.83 1.03
C GLY A 26 12.11 14.33 0.03
N MET A 27 10.95 14.79 0.51
CA MET A 27 9.84 15.26 -0.31
C MET A 27 9.70 16.78 -0.18
N PRO A 28 9.42 17.51 -1.26
CA PRO A 28 9.11 18.93 -1.15
C PRO A 28 7.80 19.11 -0.39
N VAL A 29 7.79 20.00 0.59
CA VAL A 29 6.59 20.34 1.36
C VAL A 29 6.10 21.71 0.93
N GLU A 30 4.88 21.79 0.43
CA GLU A 30 4.19 23.04 0.14
C GLU A 30 3.16 23.32 1.24
N LYS A 31 2.97 24.59 1.57
CA LYS A 31 2.00 25.03 2.57
C LYS A 31 0.89 25.83 1.91
N ALA A 32 -0.32 25.68 2.44
CA ALA A 32 -1.47 26.51 2.16
C ALA A 32 -2.08 26.96 3.50
N GLY A 33 -2.25 28.27 3.67
CA GLY A 33 -2.80 28.86 4.89
C GLY A 33 -4.32 28.68 5.00
N ASN A 34 -4.98 28.40 3.88
CA ASN A 34 -6.42 28.29 3.78
C ASN A 34 -6.85 27.34 2.66
N ARG A 35 -8.14 27.03 2.61
CA ARG A 35 -8.75 26.14 1.61
C ARG A 35 -8.54 26.61 0.18
N ARG A 36 -8.65 27.92 -0.09
CA ARG A 36 -8.51 28.47 -1.45
C ARG A 36 -7.10 28.22 -1.99
N GLU A 37 -6.09 28.47 -1.18
CA GLU A 37 -4.69 28.18 -1.51
C GLU A 37 -4.45 26.69 -1.70
N ALA A 38 -5.03 25.85 -0.84
CA ALA A 38 -4.90 24.40 -0.95
C ALA A 38 -5.52 23.87 -2.25
N LEU A 39 -6.72 24.33 -2.62
CA LEU A 39 -7.34 23.98 -3.90
C LEU A 39 -6.51 24.46 -5.09
N ALA A 40 -5.94 25.67 -5.02
CA ALA A 40 -5.03 26.15 -6.05
C ALA A 40 -3.78 25.27 -6.16
N ALA A 41 -3.23 24.80 -5.04
CA ALA A 41 -2.09 23.88 -5.03
C ALA A 41 -2.44 22.53 -5.65
N LEU A 42 -3.56 21.93 -5.25
CA LEU A 42 -4.04 20.64 -5.77
C LEU A 42 -4.34 20.67 -7.27
N ARG A 43 -4.79 21.82 -7.80
CA ARG A 43 -4.99 21.99 -9.25
C ARG A 43 -3.68 22.12 -10.04
N ARG A 44 -2.62 22.63 -9.41
CA ARG A 44 -1.33 22.85 -10.09
C ARG A 44 -0.47 21.60 -10.17
N ARG A 45 -0.56 20.72 -9.17
CA ARG A 45 0.26 19.51 -9.12
C ARG A 45 -0.36 18.43 -8.23
N GLU A 46 0.08 17.21 -8.47
CA GLU A 46 -0.24 16.08 -7.61
C GLU A 46 0.68 16.02 -6.37
N PHE A 47 0.13 15.48 -5.29
CA PHE A 47 0.83 15.27 -4.03
C PHE A 47 0.78 13.79 -3.64
N ALA A 48 1.76 13.33 -2.85
CA ALA A 48 1.72 12.02 -2.21
C ALA A 48 0.77 12.05 -1.01
N ILE A 49 0.78 13.17 -0.28
CA ILE A 49 0.05 13.34 0.98
C ILE A 49 -0.51 14.75 1.04
N VAL A 50 -1.74 14.86 1.53
CA VAL A 50 -2.36 16.13 1.90
C VAL A 50 -2.65 16.09 3.39
N VAL A 51 -1.85 16.83 4.17
CA VAL A 51 -2.05 17.02 5.60
C VAL A 51 -2.97 18.22 5.80
N MET A 52 -4.11 18.01 6.42
CA MET A 52 -5.11 19.02 6.70
C MET A 52 -5.19 19.26 8.20
N ASP A 53 -5.17 20.54 8.57
CA ASP A 53 -5.50 20.95 9.92
C ASP A 53 -6.97 20.67 10.19
N GLU A 54 -7.25 19.95 11.27
CA GLU A 54 -8.61 19.62 11.69
C GLU A 54 -9.49 20.88 11.84
N SER A 55 -8.89 22.01 12.24
CA SER A 55 -9.60 23.30 12.34
C SER A 55 -10.05 23.88 10.99
N LEU A 56 -9.46 23.42 9.89
CA LEU A 56 -9.76 23.85 8.52
C LEU A 56 -10.58 22.82 7.73
N VAL A 57 -10.85 21.65 8.32
CA VAL A 57 -11.76 20.65 7.74
C VAL A 57 -13.19 21.13 7.99
N GLU A 58 -13.87 21.59 6.94
CA GLU A 58 -15.26 22.01 7.03
C GLU A 58 -16.16 20.86 7.54
N SER A 59 -17.26 21.24 8.21
CA SER A 59 -18.35 20.31 8.56
C SER A 59 -18.71 19.46 7.34
N ARG A 60 -18.88 18.16 7.60
CA ARG A 60 -19.01 17.04 6.65
C ARG A 60 -20.28 17.09 5.79
N GLU A 61 -20.61 18.26 5.27
CA GLU A 61 -21.81 18.55 4.51
C GLU A 61 -21.59 18.08 3.06
N PRO A 62 -22.39 17.14 2.56
CA PRO A 62 -22.09 16.39 1.33
C PRO A 62 -22.09 17.26 0.06
N SER A 63 -22.69 18.45 0.12
CA SER A 63 -22.79 19.41 -0.99
C SER A 63 -21.54 20.29 -1.16
N SER A 64 -20.60 20.31 -0.20
CA SER A 64 -19.38 21.11 -0.31
C SER A 64 -18.34 20.41 -1.19
N ASP A 65 -17.65 21.21 -2.00
CA ASP A 65 -16.56 20.76 -2.87
C ASP A 65 -15.28 20.51 -2.04
N SER A 66 -15.27 19.43 -1.26
CA SER A 66 -14.26 19.21 -0.23
C SER A 66 -12.84 19.09 -0.81
N LEU A 67 -11.84 19.52 -0.02
CA LEU A 67 -10.41 19.37 -0.38
C LEU A 67 -10.07 17.92 -0.72
N LEU A 68 -10.75 16.97 -0.08
CA LEU A 68 -10.62 15.55 -0.30
C LEU A 68 -10.94 15.13 -1.74
N LYS A 69 -12.00 15.70 -2.35
CA LYS A 69 -12.38 15.44 -3.74
C LYS A 69 -11.27 15.85 -4.72
N HIS A 70 -10.50 16.87 -4.36
CA HIS A 70 -9.40 17.40 -5.16
C HIS A 70 -8.03 16.79 -4.83
N ALA A 71 -7.93 15.99 -3.78
CA ALA A 71 -6.67 15.38 -3.37
C ALA A 71 -6.19 14.28 -4.35
N GLY A 72 -7.07 13.82 -5.24
CA GLY A 72 -6.75 12.82 -6.26
C GLY A 72 -6.29 11.51 -5.61
N LEU A 73 -5.06 11.10 -5.92
CA LEU A 73 -4.43 9.89 -5.35
C LEU A 73 -3.60 10.16 -4.09
N ALA A 74 -3.58 11.40 -3.60
CA ALA A 74 -2.84 11.75 -2.39
C ALA A 74 -3.52 11.12 -1.17
N ILE A 75 -2.71 10.71 -0.19
CA ILE A 75 -3.23 10.20 1.09
C ILE A 75 -3.66 11.40 1.93
N PRO A 76 -4.95 11.53 2.28
CA PRO A 76 -5.40 12.57 3.17
C PRO A 76 -5.07 12.22 4.62
N LEU A 77 -4.54 13.18 5.37
CA LEU A 77 -4.29 13.07 6.80
C LEU A 77 -4.87 14.28 7.51
N GLU A 78 -5.76 14.05 8.46
CA GLU A 78 -6.31 15.10 9.31
C GLU A 78 -5.51 15.14 10.62
N ILE A 79 -4.96 16.32 10.94
CA ILE A 79 -4.10 16.53 12.11
C ILE A 79 -4.58 17.74 12.87
N ASN A 80 -4.81 17.56 14.17
CA ASN A 80 -5.01 18.68 15.06
C ASN A 80 -3.67 19.37 15.37
N PHE A 81 -3.30 20.40 14.61
CA PHE A 81 -2.01 21.06 14.81
C PHE A 81 -1.93 21.85 16.12
N ALA A 82 -3.06 22.21 16.74
CA ALA A 82 -3.07 22.93 18.02
C ALA A 82 -2.49 22.08 19.16
N ILE A 83 -2.57 20.74 19.07
CA ILE A 83 -2.03 19.80 20.06
C ILE A 83 -0.94 18.88 19.51
N SER A 84 -0.76 18.85 18.18
CA SER A 84 0.21 17.95 17.52
C SER A 84 1.52 18.67 17.23
N GLY A 85 2.58 18.29 17.93
CA GLY A 85 3.94 18.70 17.58
C GLY A 85 4.47 17.98 16.32
N CYS A 86 5.56 18.49 15.74
CA CYS A 86 6.13 17.94 14.50
C CYS A 86 6.51 16.45 14.60
N GLY A 87 6.89 15.95 15.80
CA GLY A 87 7.18 14.53 16.01
C GLY A 87 5.97 13.62 15.78
N ARG A 88 4.77 14.05 16.20
CA ARG A 88 3.52 13.31 15.91
C ARG A 88 3.25 13.31 14.41
N LEU A 89 3.34 14.48 13.77
CA LEU A 89 3.13 14.63 12.34
C LEU A 89 4.04 13.70 11.51
N VAL A 90 5.33 13.61 11.86
CA VAL A 90 6.27 12.70 11.19
C VAL A 90 5.84 11.24 11.33
N ARG A 91 5.34 10.82 12.51
CA ARG A 91 4.88 9.44 12.73
C ARG A 91 3.65 9.11 11.90
N GLU A 92 2.69 10.03 11.84
CA GLU A 92 1.46 9.88 11.04
C GLU A 92 1.79 9.80 9.55
N VAL A 93 2.63 10.71 9.04
CA VAL A 93 3.09 10.71 7.64
C VAL A 93 3.81 9.41 7.30
N ARG A 94 4.69 8.93 8.17
CA ARG A 94 5.40 7.64 7.96
C ARG A 94 4.43 6.47 7.92
N ALA A 95 3.50 6.40 8.88
CA ALA A 95 2.52 5.33 8.95
C ALA A 95 1.63 5.32 7.70
N ALA A 96 1.20 6.49 7.23
CA ALA A 96 0.42 6.65 6.02
C ALA A 96 1.15 6.14 4.77
N LEU A 97 2.42 6.54 4.59
CA LEU A 97 3.24 6.09 3.47
C LEU A 97 3.47 4.58 3.50
N SER A 98 3.87 4.03 4.66
CA SER A 98 4.08 2.59 4.81
C SER A 98 2.79 1.79 4.59
N ARG A 99 1.63 2.32 5.00
CA ARG A 99 0.35 1.69 4.71
C ARG A 99 0.07 1.68 3.20
N ARG A 100 0.28 2.81 2.52
CA ARG A 100 0.04 2.92 1.07
C ARG A 100 0.94 2.00 0.26
N GLU A 101 2.20 1.87 0.65
CA GLU A 101 3.17 0.96 0.01
C GLU A 101 2.69 -0.50 0.11
N ARG A 102 2.31 -0.95 1.31
CA ARG A 102 1.76 -2.31 1.52
C ARG A 102 0.49 -2.54 0.74
N GLU A 103 -0.43 -1.57 0.71
CA GLU A 103 -1.66 -1.68 -0.08
C GLU A 103 -1.36 -1.78 -1.57
N GLN A 104 -0.38 -1.04 -2.09
CA GLN A 104 0.04 -1.13 -3.50
C GLN A 104 0.65 -2.49 -3.83
N GLU A 105 1.55 -2.99 -2.98
CA GLU A 105 2.13 -4.32 -3.16
C GLU A 105 1.06 -5.42 -3.14
N ALA A 106 0.11 -5.35 -2.20
CA ALA A 106 -0.98 -6.30 -2.10
C ALA A 106 -1.89 -6.27 -3.34
N VAL A 107 -2.23 -5.07 -3.84
CA VAL A 107 -3.05 -4.91 -5.05
C VAL A 107 -2.34 -5.45 -6.28
N LEU A 108 -1.05 -5.13 -6.46
CA LEU A 108 -0.27 -5.63 -7.60
C LEU A 108 -0.14 -7.16 -7.56
N SER A 109 0.11 -7.73 -6.39
CA SER A 109 0.18 -9.18 -6.19
C SER A 109 -1.16 -9.88 -6.48
N ALA A 110 -2.27 -9.31 -6.00
CA ALA A 110 -3.60 -9.84 -6.27
C ALA A 110 -3.95 -9.77 -7.77
N ALA A 111 -3.64 -8.65 -8.44
CA ALA A 111 -3.85 -8.50 -9.87
C ALA A 111 -3.02 -9.50 -10.68
N ALA A 112 -1.74 -9.70 -10.32
CA ALA A 112 -0.88 -10.69 -10.97
C ALA A 112 -1.44 -12.11 -10.83
N THR A 113 -1.86 -12.48 -9.62
CA THR A 113 -2.48 -13.80 -9.35
C THR A 113 -3.77 -13.99 -10.17
N SER A 114 -4.61 -12.96 -10.30
CA SER A 114 -5.83 -13.03 -11.10
C SER A 114 -5.53 -13.31 -12.57
N ILE A 115 -4.58 -12.55 -13.15
CA ILE A 115 -4.17 -12.70 -14.54
C ILE A 115 -3.55 -14.09 -14.76
N GLU A 116 -2.72 -14.57 -13.84
CA GLU A 116 -2.13 -15.91 -13.93
C GLU A 116 -3.19 -17.00 -13.94
N SER A 117 -4.20 -16.90 -13.08
CA SER A 117 -5.32 -17.84 -13.02
C SER A 117 -6.11 -17.88 -14.33
N GLU A 118 -6.46 -16.71 -14.88
CA GLU A 118 -7.17 -16.60 -16.17
C GLU A 118 -6.37 -17.20 -17.33
N LEU A 119 -5.05 -16.96 -17.36
CA LEU A 119 -4.16 -17.55 -18.36
C LEU A 119 -4.09 -19.07 -18.23
N ARG A 120 -4.03 -19.60 -17.00
CA ARG A 120 -3.98 -21.05 -16.75
C ARG A 120 -5.26 -21.74 -17.19
N GLU A 121 -6.42 -21.11 -16.94
CA GLU A 121 -7.71 -21.60 -17.40
C GLU A 121 -7.77 -21.62 -18.94
N THR A 122 -7.36 -20.52 -19.58
CA THR A 122 -7.33 -20.40 -21.05
C THR A 122 -6.40 -21.44 -21.67
N VAL A 123 -5.20 -21.63 -21.13
CA VAL A 123 -4.23 -22.64 -21.57
C VAL A 123 -4.77 -24.05 -21.40
N THR A 124 -5.45 -24.31 -20.29
CA THR A 124 -6.10 -25.62 -20.06
C THR A 124 -7.18 -25.88 -21.10
N GLY A 125 -8.01 -24.89 -21.41
CA GLY A 125 -9.00 -24.97 -22.49
C GLY A 125 -8.37 -25.26 -23.85
N LEU A 126 -7.27 -24.56 -24.20
CA LEU A 126 -6.54 -24.79 -25.45
C LEU A 126 -5.94 -26.21 -25.54
N LEU A 127 -5.37 -26.72 -24.44
CA LEU A 127 -4.84 -28.09 -24.40
C LEU A 127 -5.94 -29.11 -24.65
N LEU A 128 -7.07 -28.98 -23.93
CA LEU A 128 -8.21 -29.87 -24.08
C LEU A 128 -8.77 -29.81 -25.50
N GLN A 129 -8.95 -28.60 -26.06
CA GLN A 129 -9.45 -28.44 -27.41
C GLN A 129 -8.51 -29.06 -28.45
N THR A 130 -7.20 -28.84 -28.31
CA THR A 130 -6.20 -29.41 -29.23
C THR A 130 -6.21 -30.94 -29.15
N GLN A 131 -6.31 -31.52 -27.95
CA GLN A 131 -6.40 -32.97 -27.73
C GLN A 131 -7.69 -33.58 -28.32
N LEU A 132 -8.82 -32.90 -28.17
CA LEU A 132 -10.08 -33.33 -28.78
C LEU A 132 -9.99 -33.29 -30.30
N SER A 133 -9.44 -32.22 -30.87
CA SER A 133 -9.21 -32.10 -32.31
C SER A 133 -8.24 -33.14 -32.86
N PHE A 134 -7.34 -33.72 -32.05
CA PHE A 134 -6.50 -34.85 -32.46
C PHE A 134 -7.24 -36.19 -32.53
N THR A 135 -8.34 -36.32 -31.79
CA THR A 135 -9.11 -37.56 -31.69
C THR A 135 -10.19 -37.65 -32.76
N GLU A 136 -10.48 -36.55 -33.46
CA GLU A 136 -11.44 -36.51 -34.55
C GLU A 136 -11.02 -37.40 -35.73
N PRO A 137 -11.90 -38.28 -36.23
CA PRO A 137 -11.60 -39.10 -37.40
C PRO A 137 -11.56 -38.23 -38.67
N GLY A 138 -10.55 -38.44 -39.53
CA GLY A 138 -10.44 -37.79 -40.85
C GLY A 138 -9.48 -36.59 -40.92
N ILE A 139 -8.60 -36.39 -39.94
CA ILE A 139 -7.61 -35.32 -39.93
C ILE A 139 -6.55 -35.54 -41.03
N SER A 140 -6.31 -34.50 -41.84
CA SER A 140 -5.23 -34.54 -42.83
C SER A 140 -3.84 -34.55 -42.15
N PRO A 141 -2.81 -35.18 -42.77
CA PRO A 141 -1.47 -35.23 -42.17
C PRO A 141 -0.86 -33.84 -41.94
N GLN A 142 -1.16 -32.86 -42.79
CA GLN A 142 -0.69 -31.48 -42.64
C GLN A 142 -1.33 -30.77 -41.44
N LEU A 143 -2.61 -31.04 -41.16
CA LEU A 143 -3.31 -30.50 -39.99
C LEU A 143 -2.80 -31.15 -38.70
N SER A 144 -2.49 -32.44 -38.74
CA SER A 144 -1.89 -33.16 -37.61
C SER A 144 -0.56 -32.55 -37.16
N GLU A 145 0.35 -32.25 -38.09
CA GLU A 145 1.63 -31.58 -37.79
C GLU A 145 1.43 -30.18 -37.18
N ARG A 146 0.48 -29.39 -37.70
CA ARG A 146 0.18 -28.06 -37.13
C ARG A 146 -0.40 -28.15 -35.72
N LEU A 147 -1.28 -29.12 -35.45
CA LEU A 147 -1.82 -29.35 -34.12
C LEU A 147 -0.73 -29.79 -33.13
N ARG A 148 0.31 -30.53 -33.57
CA ARG A 148 1.45 -30.90 -32.72
C ARG A 148 2.23 -29.66 -32.30
N LEU A 149 2.53 -28.77 -33.25
CA LEU A 149 3.20 -27.50 -32.97
C LEU A 149 2.40 -26.62 -32.00
N ILE A 150 1.08 -26.54 -32.17
CA ILE A 150 0.22 -25.80 -31.24
C ILE A 150 0.27 -26.43 -29.86
N LEU A 151 0.19 -27.76 -29.75
CA LEU A 151 0.28 -28.47 -28.49
C LEU A 151 1.61 -28.20 -27.78
N GLU A 152 2.73 -28.26 -28.50
CA GLU A 152 4.06 -27.95 -27.96
C GLU A 152 4.15 -26.52 -27.43
N LEU A 153 3.66 -25.54 -28.18
CA LEU A 153 3.65 -24.13 -27.76
C LEU A 153 2.80 -23.91 -26.51
N VAL A 154 1.63 -24.54 -26.45
CA VAL A 154 0.71 -24.41 -25.30
C VAL A 154 1.28 -25.12 -24.06
N VAL A 155 1.94 -26.27 -24.22
CA VAL A 155 2.65 -26.95 -23.12
C VAL A 155 3.82 -26.11 -22.60
N ALA A 156 4.62 -25.51 -23.49
CA ALA A 156 5.71 -24.62 -23.09
C ALA A 156 5.20 -23.38 -22.36
N LEU A 157 4.05 -22.83 -22.76
CA LEU A 157 3.41 -21.71 -22.06
C LEU A 157 2.93 -22.12 -20.67
N ARG A 158 2.33 -23.32 -20.52
CA ARG A 158 1.92 -23.86 -19.23
C ARG A 158 3.10 -24.01 -18.27
N GLN A 159 4.21 -24.57 -18.73
CA GLN A 159 5.43 -24.74 -17.94
C GLN A 159 5.94 -23.38 -17.42
N LYS A 160 5.98 -22.36 -18.28
CA LYS A 160 6.38 -21.00 -17.87
C LYS A 160 5.45 -20.37 -16.84
N LEU A 161 4.14 -20.66 -16.90
CA LEU A 161 3.19 -20.20 -15.89
C LEU A 161 3.40 -20.93 -14.56
N ASP A 162 3.61 -22.25 -14.60
CA ASP A 162 3.85 -23.06 -13.41
C ASP A 162 5.18 -22.69 -12.69
N GLU A 163 6.23 -22.38 -13.46
CA GLU A 163 7.51 -21.89 -12.93
C GLU A 163 7.38 -20.51 -12.25
N ARG A 164 6.53 -19.62 -12.80
CA ARG A 164 6.29 -18.29 -12.23
C ARG A 164 5.46 -18.34 -10.95
N GLY A 165 4.39 -19.13 -10.90
CA GLY A 165 3.59 -19.31 -9.69
C GLY A 165 4.38 -19.93 -8.52
N SER A 166 5.41 -20.72 -8.81
CA SER A 166 6.31 -21.30 -7.79
C SER A 166 7.23 -20.26 -7.14
N GLN A 167 7.60 -19.19 -7.85
CA GLN A 167 8.49 -18.13 -7.33
C GLN A 167 7.73 -17.13 -6.44
N THR A 168 6.44 -16.91 -6.68
CA THR A 168 5.62 -15.97 -5.91
C THR A 168 5.30 -16.49 -4.49
N HIS A 169 5.30 -17.82 -4.29
CA HIS A 169 5.00 -18.44 -3.01
C HIS A 169 6.13 -18.38 -1.97
N GLU A 170 7.40 -18.30 -2.37
CA GLU A 170 8.52 -18.20 -1.40
C GLU A 170 8.68 -16.79 -0.78
N VAL A 171 8.29 -15.73 -1.50
CA VAL A 171 8.45 -14.35 -1.03
C VAL A 171 7.40 -13.96 0.03
N ASN A 172 6.27 -14.68 0.13
CA ASN A 172 5.18 -14.38 1.06
C ASN A 172 5.20 -15.19 2.37
N LYS A 173 6.35 -15.77 2.76
CA LYS A 173 6.52 -16.38 4.08
C LYS A 173 6.73 -15.26 5.11
N ALA A 174 5.63 -14.72 5.62
CA ALA A 174 5.64 -13.77 6.74
C ALA A 174 6.51 -14.31 7.91
N PRO A 175 7.26 -13.44 8.62
CA PRO A 175 7.95 -13.87 9.82
C PRO A 175 6.92 -14.38 10.82
N GLY A 176 7.13 -15.63 11.27
CA GLY A 176 6.23 -16.29 12.22
C GLY A 176 6.00 -15.47 13.48
N PRO A 177 4.88 -15.69 14.18
CA PRO A 177 4.53 -14.92 15.37
C PRO A 177 5.67 -14.98 16.39
N LEU A 178 6.14 -13.80 16.81
CA LEU A 178 7.07 -13.63 17.92
C LEU A 178 6.47 -14.31 19.15
N GLN A 179 7.10 -15.40 19.60
CA GLN A 179 6.78 -16.02 20.87
C GLN A 179 7.01 -15.00 21.99
N PRO A 180 6.08 -14.83 22.95
CA PRO A 180 6.30 -13.95 24.08
C PRO A 180 7.37 -14.55 24.99
N HIS A 181 8.56 -13.93 25.01
CA HIS A 181 9.56 -14.21 26.03
C HIS A 181 8.99 -13.88 27.41
N GLY A 182 9.04 -14.87 28.29
CA GLY A 182 8.50 -14.81 29.65
C GLY A 182 9.14 -13.68 30.46
N ILE A 183 8.29 -12.81 31.00
CA ILE A 183 8.68 -11.84 32.01
C ILE A 183 8.82 -12.61 33.33
N GLN A 184 10.06 -12.92 33.72
CA GLN A 184 10.38 -13.31 35.09
C GLN A 184 10.00 -12.15 36.02
N ARG A 185 9.03 -12.40 36.90
CA ARG A 185 8.67 -11.50 38.00
C ARG A 185 9.88 -11.38 38.94
N ALA A 186 10.55 -10.23 38.90
CA ALA A 186 11.47 -9.82 39.94
C ALA A 186 10.69 -9.63 41.25
N SER A 187 11.07 -10.42 42.25
CA SER A 187 10.56 -10.41 43.62
C SER A 187 10.73 -9.02 44.25
N ARG A 188 9.64 -8.49 44.84
CA ARG A 188 9.67 -7.28 45.67
C ARG A 188 10.57 -7.51 46.90
N PRO A 189 11.50 -6.59 47.23
CA PRO A 189 12.11 -6.57 48.56
C PRO A 189 11.11 -6.01 49.58
N GLN A 190 11.00 -6.72 50.70
CA GLN A 190 10.15 -6.44 51.85
C GLN A 190 10.73 -5.26 52.66
N ALA A 191 9.90 -4.27 52.97
CA ALA A 191 10.30 -3.11 53.78
C ALA A 191 10.48 -3.51 55.26
N PRO A 192 11.47 -2.97 55.99
CA PRO A 192 11.64 -3.24 57.41
C PRO A 192 10.65 -2.41 58.26
N THR A 193 10.00 -3.09 59.20
CA THR A 193 9.19 -2.53 60.29
C THR A 193 10.01 -1.62 61.21
N PRO A 194 9.46 -0.49 61.70
CA PRO A 194 10.13 0.31 62.72
C PRO A 194 10.00 -0.34 64.10
N ALA A 195 11.13 -0.47 64.80
CA ALA A 195 11.16 -0.83 66.21
C ALA A 195 10.69 0.35 67.06
N ILE A 196 9.69 0.10 67.89
CA ILE A 196 9.29 0.93 69.02
C ILE A 196 10.18 0.52 70.20
N SER A 197 10.93 1.47 70.76
CA SER A 197 11.56 1.32 72.07
C SER A 197 10.95 2.33 73.04
N VAL A 198 10.47 1.81 74.16
CA VAL A 198 10.13 2.50 75.41
C VAL A 198 11.40 2.64 76.23
#